data_AF-A0A944FSF2-F1
#
_entry.id   AF-A0A944FSF2-F1
#
_cell.length_a   1.000
_cell.length_b   1.000
_cell.length_c   1.000
_cell.angle_alpha   90.00
_cell.angle_beta   90.00
_cell.angle_gamma   90.00
#
_symmetry.space_group_name_H-M   'P 1'
#
loop_
_entity.id
_entity.type
_entity.pdbx_description
1 polymer ?
#
loop_
_entity_poly.entity_id
_entity_poly.type
_entity_poly.pdbx_seq_one_letter_code
_entity_poly.pdbx_strand_id
1 'polypeptide(L)'
;MKFFFRERKNPTINKVPKTQRELLLEDLEKTKCELDTAYRGFDYVTDPDLIDCYIYDINAILKRYKYLLEQVEETNREPEPVSYPSDTKSAATAFIS
;
A
#
# COMPACT_ATOMS: atom_id res chain seq x y z
N MET A 1 -21.45 -47.88 15.65
CA MET A 1 -20.37 -46.94 16.03
C MET A 1 -20.92 -45.53 15.97
N LYS A 2 -21.02 -44.83 17.11
CA LYS A 2 -21.52 -43.46 17.17
C LYS A 2 -20.38 -42.53 16.75
N PHE A 3 -20.47 -41.98 15.55
CA PHE A 3 -19.53 -40.98 15.07
C PHE A 3 -19.83 -39.68 15.79
N PHE A 4 -19.05 -39.40 16.83
CA PHE A 4 -19.02 -38.08 17.45
C PHE A 4 -18.27 -37.15 16.50
N PHE A 5 -19.03 -36.56 15.58
CA PHE A 5 -18.55 -35.44 14.79
C PHE A 5 -18.34 -34.27 15.77
N ARG A 6 -17.09 -34.08 16.20
CA ARG A 6 -16.69 -32.93 16.99
C ARG A 6 -16.89 -31.70 16.10
N GLU A 7 -17.98 -30.98 16.32
CA GLU A 7 -18.19 -29.63 15.79
C GLU A 7 -16.96 -28.80 16.14
N ARG A 8 -16.10 -28.57 15.14
CA ARG A 8 -15.05 -27.58 15.25
C ARG A 8 -15.77 -26.24 15.36
N LYS A 9 -15.81 -25.69 16.57
CA LYS A 9 -16.13 -24.27 16.77
C LYS A 9 -15.22 -23.48 15.85
N ASN A 10 -15.77 -22.97 14.76
CA ASN A 10 -15.11 -22.00 13.89
C ASN A 10 -14.89 -20.77 14.77
N PRO A 11 -13.65 -20.38 15.11
CA PRO A 11 -13.46 -19.07 15.70
C PRO A 11 -13.84 -18.08 14.59
N THR A 12 -15.04 -17.51 14.72
CA THR A 12 -15.44 -16.31 14.00
C THR A 12 -14.50 -15.21 14.49
N ILE A 13 -13.31 -15.16 13.89
CA ILE A 13 -12.44 -14.00 13.98
C ILE A 13 -13.27 -12.91 13.32
N ASN A 14 -13.93 -12.09 14.15
CA ASN A 14 -14.48 -10.81 13.78
C ASN A 14 -13.33 -9.94 13.27
N LYS A 15 -12.85 -10.19 12.05
CA LYS A 15 -12.02 -9.23 11.32
C LYS A 15 -12.98 -8.09 11.01
N VAL A 16 -12.91 -7.05 11.82
CA VAL A 16 -13.49 -5.75 11.46
C VAL A 16 -13.03 -5.46 10.03
N PRO A 17 -13.94 -5.13 9.10
CA PRO A 17 -13.56 -4.81 7.75
C PRO A 17 -12.60 -3.62 7.80
N LYS A 18 -11.33 -3.89 7.54
CA LYS A 18 -10.28 -2.86 7.50
C LYS A 18 -10.50 -2.00 6.28
N THR A 19 -10.42 -0.68 6.45
CA THR A 19 -10.46 0.23 5.31
C THR A 19 -9.25 -0.01 4.40
N GLN A 20 -9.37 0.33 3.10
CA GLN A 20 -8.24 0.19 2.16
C GLN A 20 -6.97 0.89 2.67
N ARG A 21 -7.15 2.04 3.33
CA ARG A 21 -6.06 2.77 3.99
C ARG A 21 -5.39 1.97 5.11
N GLU A 22 -6.16 1.33 5.99
CA GLU A 22 -5.61 0.51 7.07
C GLU A 22 -4.83 -0.69 6.55
N LEU A 23 -5.29 -1.31 5.45
CA LEU A 23 -4.56 -2.39 4.79
C LEU A 23 -3.23 -1.90 4.22
N LEU A 24 -3.21 -0.74 3.55
CA LEU A 24 -1.97 -0.14 3.03
C LEU A 24 -0.97 0.17 4.16
N LEU A 25 -1.45 0.70 5.28
CA LEU A 25 -0.59 0.99 6.44
C LEU A 25 -0.03 -0.29 7.08
N GLU A 26 -0.85 -1.34 7.20
CA GLU A 26 -0.42 -2.65 7.68
C GLU A 26 0.66 -3.26 6.77
N ASP A 27 0.46 -3.19 5.45
CA ASP A 27 1.43 -3.71 4.49
C ASP A 27 2.73 -2.91 4.49
N LEU A 28 2.65 -1.59 4.73
CA LEU A 28 3.82 -0.72 4.90
C LEU A 28 4.62 -1.10 6.16
N GLU A 29 3.95 -1.34 7.29
CA GLU A 29 4.59 -1.80 8.52
C GLU A 29 5.26 -3.17 8.36
N LYS A 30 4.57 -4.12 7.73
CA LYS A 30 5.16 -5.43 7.40
C LYS A 30 6.40 -5.29 6.52
N THR A 31 6.33 -4.43 5.50
CA THR A 31 7.46 -4.16 4.61
C THR A 31 8.65 -3.57 5.36
N LYS A 32 8.43 -2.69 6.33
CA LYS A 32 9.52 -2.18 7.19
C LYS A 32 10.14 -3.28 8.06
N CYS A 33 9.33 -4.17 8.63
CA CYS A 33 9.82 -5.27 9.45
C CYS A 33 10.63 -6.29 8.63
N GLU A 34 10.16 -6.63 7.43
CA GLU A 34 10.89 -7.48 6.48
C GLU A 34 12.22 -6.83 6.08
N LEU A 35 12.21 -5.51 5.82
CA LEU A 35 13.41 -4.77 5.47
C LEU A 35 14.44 -4.79 6.60
N ASP A 36 14.03 -4.52 7.84
CA ASP A 36 14.91 -4.58 9.02
C ASP A 36 15.49 -5.99 9.19
N THR A 37 14.66 -7.02 9.03
CA THR A 37 15.08 -8.41 9.11
C THR A 37 16.13 -8.75 8.03
N ALA A 38 15.92 -8.29 6.80
CA ALA A 38 16.86 -8.51 5.70
C ALA A 38 18.20 -7.79 5.94
N TYR A 39 18.18 -6.54 6.41
CA TYR A 39 19.40 -5.82 6.77
C TYR A 39 20.16 -6.51 7.90
N ARG A 40 19.46 -6.96 8.94
CA ARG A 40 20.09 -7.72 10.04
C ARG A 40 20.69 -9.02 9.55
N GLY A 41 20.03 -9.73 8.62
CA GLY A 41 20.58 -10.93 7.99
C GLY A 41 21.86 -10.65 7.20
N PHE A 42 21.86 -9.56 6.42
CA PHE A 42 22.99 -9.12 5.61
C PHE A 42 24.24 -8.81 6.45
N ASP A 43 24.08 -8.16 7.61
CA ASP A 43 25.20 -7.77 8.48
C ASP A 43 26.04 -8.95 8.99
N TYR A 44 25.44 -10.13 9.15
CA TYR A 44 26.11 -11.32 9.69
C TYR A 44 26.49 -12.35 8.63
N VAL A 45 26.07 -12.19 7.39
CA VAL A 45 26.35 -13.18 6.34
C VAL A 45 27.74 -12.97 5.76
N THR A 46 28.47 -14.06 5.55
CA THR A 46 29.84 -14.03 4.96
C THR A 46 29.92 -14.80 3.65
N ASP A 47 28.89 -15.58 3.34
CA ASP A 47 28.81 -16.35 2.10
C ASP A 47 28.50 -15.42 0.92
N PRO A 48 29.33 -15.37 -0.13
CA PRO A 48 29.15 -14.46 -1.25
C PRO A 48 27.82 -14.67 -1.99
N ASP A 49 27.33 -15.91 -2.13
CA ASP A 49 26.06 -16.18 -2.82
C ASP A 49 24.87 -15.67 -1.98
N LEU A 50 24.97 -15.74 -0.65
CA LEU A 50 23.95 -15.21 0.25
C LEU A 50 24.01 -13.68 0.35
N ILE A 51 25.20 -13.07 0.27
CA ILE A 51 25.36 -11.61 0.17
C ILE A 51 24.59 -11.09 -1.03
N ASP A 52 24.78 -11.69 -2.21
CA ASP A 52 24.06 -11.30 -3.42
C ASP A 52 22.55 -11.49 -3.27
N CYS A 53 22.12 -12.61 -2.70
CA CYS A 53 20.70 -12.86 -2.41
C CYS A 53 20.08 -11.73 -1.57
N TYR A 54 20.72 -11.35 -0.47
CA TYR A 54 20.25 -10.25 0.39
C TYR A 54 20.26 -8.89 -0.32
N ILE A 55 21.23 -8.62 -1.19
CA ILE A 55 21.23 -7.38 -2.01
C ILE A 55 19.99 -7.32 -2.91
N TYR A 56 19.65 -8.43 -3.57
CA TYR A 56 18.44 -8.48 -4.39
C TYR A 56 17.16 -8.38 -3.56
N ASP A 57 17.11 -9.04 -2.41
CA ASP A 57 15.96 -9.01 -1.50
C ASP A 57 15.72 -7.60 -0.95
N ILE A 58 16.75 -6.96 -0.40
CA ILE A 58 16.66 -5.59 0.11
C ILE A 58 16.18 -4.64 -0.97
N ASN A 59 16.72 -4.74 -2.19
CA ASN A 59 16.28 -3.93 -3.32
C ASN A 59 14.82 -4.18 -3.71
N ALA A 60 14.37 -5.43 -3.69
CA ALA A 60 12.97 -5.77 -3.97
C ALA A 60 12.03 -5.20 -2.91
N ILE A 61 12.38 -5.33 -1.62
CA ILE A 61 11.62 -4.81 -0.50
C ILE A 61 11.57 -3.27 -0.55
N LEU A 62 12.68 -2.59 -0.85
CA LEU A 62 12.72 -1.13 -1.01
C LEU A 62 11.81 -0.63 -2.14
N LYS A 63 11.76 -1.35 -3.27
CA LYS A 63 10.84 -1.03 -4.37
C LYS A 63 9.38 -1.18 -3.93
N ARG A 64 9.06 -2.25 -3.19
CA ARG A 64 7.71 -2.45 -2.62
C ARG A 64 7.37 -1.34 -1.63
N TYR A 65 8.31 -0.96 -0.77
CA TYR A 65 8.14 0.12 0.21
C TYR A 65 7.84 1.46 -0.46
N LYS A 66 8.60 1.81 -1.50
CA LYS A 66 8.37 3.03 -2.30
C LYS A 66 6.98 3.04 -2.94
N TYR A 67 6.59 1.93 -3.57
CA TYR A 67 5.26 1.80 -4.17
C TYR A 67 4.13 1.99 -3.14
N LEU A 68 4.26 1.38 -1.96
CA LEU A 68 3.27 1.53 -0.89
C LEU A 68 3.17 2.97 -0.38
N LEU A 69 4.28 3.71 -0.32
CA LEU A 69 4.27 5.14 0.02
C LEU A 69 3.48 5.96 -1.00
N GLU A 70 3.76 5.74 -2.29
CA GLU A 70 3.05 6.43 -3.39
C GLU A 70 1.53 6.14 -3.33
N GLN A 71 1.13 4.90 -3.01
CA GLN A 71 -0.28 4.53 -2.88
C GLN A 71 -0.97 5.19 -1.67
N VAL A 72 -0.24 5.33 -0.56
CA VAL A 72 -0.76 6.05 0.61
C VAL A 72 -0.91 7.53 0.29
N GLU A 73 0.05 8.15 -0.41
CA GLU A 73 -0.05 9.54 -0.86
C GLU A 73 -1.22 9.77 -1.81
N GLU A 74 -1.42 8.90 -2.80
CA GLU A 74 -2.56 8.99 -3.73
C GLU A 74 -3.89 8.82 -2.99
N THR A 75 -3.95 7.95 -1.98
CA THR A 75 -5.14 7.81 -1.12
C THR A 75 -5.37 9.06 -0.24
N ASN A 76 -4.33 9.85 0.05
CA ASN A 76 -4.45 11.13 0.79
C ASN A 76 -4.76 12.32 -0.12
N ARG A 77 -4.47 12.22 -1.42
CA ARG A 77 -4.80 13.23 -2.42
C ARG A 77 -6.29 13.12 -2.73
N GLU A 78 -7.11 13.83 -1.96
CA GLU A 78 -8.47 14.19 -2.41
C GLU A 78 -8.37 14.81 -3.82
N PRO A 79 -9.40 14.63 -4.67
CA PRO A 79 -9.40 15.29 -5.97
C PRO A 79 -9.26 16.78 -5.76
N GLU A 80 -8.15 17.35 -6.24
CA GLU A 80 -7.98 18.79 -6.39
C GLU A 80 -9.31 19.36 -6.91
N PRO A 81 -9.90 20.38 -6.27
CA PRO A 81 -11.10 20.99 -6.79
C PRO A 81 -10.78 21.40 -8.22
N VAL A 82 -11.40 20.74 -9.19
CA VAL A 82 -11.30 21.13 -10.59
C VAL A 82 -11.74 22.59 -10.62
N SER A 83 -10.78 23.49 -10.74
CA SER A 83 -11.05 24.91 -10.88
C SER A 83 -11.71 25.04 -12.24
N TYR A 84 -13.04 24.98 -12.24
CA TYR A 84 -13.81 25.31 -13.43
C TYR A 84 -13.38 26.72 -13.83
N PRO A 85 -12.88 26.93 -15.07
CA PRO A 85 -12.60 28.27 -15.55
C PRO A 85 -13.91 29.04 -15.50
N SER A 86 -13.98 29.98 -14.57
CA SER A 86 -15.13 30.82 -14.30
C SER A 86 -15.03 32.06 -15.17
N ASP A 87 -15.07 31.87 -16.48
CA ASP A 87 -15.26 32.97 -17.42
C ASP A 87 -16.67 32.87 -18.02
N THR A 88 -17.64 33.26 -17.20
CA THR A 88 -18.88 33.81 -17.73
C THR A 88 -18.76 35.32 -17.76
N LYS A 89 -18.80 35.87 -18.99
CA LYS A 89 -19.28 37.19 -19.42
C LYS A 89 -18.26 37.92 -20.31
N SER A 90 -18.55 37.94 -21.63
CA SER A 90 -18.67 39.18 -22.43
C SER A 90 -18.32 38.93 -23.91
N ALA A 91 -19.26 38.35 -24.66
CA ALA A 91 -19.36 38.56 -26.11
C ALA A 91 -20.80 38.30 -26.58
N ALA A 92 -21.75 39.01 -25.99
CA ALA A 92 -23.08 39.17 -26.54
C ALA A 92 -23.33 40.67 -26.71
N THR A 93 -22.74 41.24 -27.77
CA THR A 93 -23.17 42.55 -28.29
C THR A 93 -22.85 42.65 -29.77
N ALA A 94 -23.94 42.81 -30.54
CA ALA A 94 -24.07 43.32 -31.91
C ALA A 94 -23.39 42.50 -33.03
N PHE A 95 -24.05 41.54 -33.67
CA PHE A 95 -25.08 41.71 -34.71
C PHE A 95 -25.61 43.15 -34.94
N ILE A 96 -25.45 43.60 -36.20
CA ILE A 96 -25.88 44.86 -36.83
C ILE A 96 -24.77 45.90 -36.98
N SER A 97 -24.12 45.85 -38.14
CA SER A 97 -23.78 47.00 -39.01
C SER A 97 -23.66 46.49 -40.44
#